data_AF-A0A6M0IKF5-F1
#
_entry.id   AF-A0A6M0IKF5-F1
#
_cell.length_a   1.000
_cell.length_b   1.000
_cell.length_c   1.000
_cell.angle_alpha   90.00
_cell.angle_beta   90.00
_cell.angle_gamma   90.00
#
_symmetry.space_group_name_H-M   'P 1'
#
loop_
_entity.id
_entity.type
_entity.pdbx_description
1 polymer ?
#
loop_
_entity_poly.entity_id
_entity_poly.type
_entity_poly.pdbx_seq_one_letter_code
_entity_poly.pdbx_strand_id
1 'polypeptide(L)'
;MSLSLAFVISAQFLIGFGICTRLRCVTNGLSLIGLSTLVGQGVSSVLPFVIEFAHLPIARTPVFTGLGLMAVVSLVLLRGQGGYLRRVFSWQHLSLRLYELPFLGFWSYLLVISAWKCAWFPNTPFDMIVGPDLVATFAVSEHTLASSVFTEHLPSVSVFSNQPFYAPFTAMQQLIYLLAAQDAGPFMFGKIWLTGLVISFGLFLYAELRERIHPMVAGTLMTLLACTPELFAYTFLVQTDWANAAFFVAGVLLLYRYVESDRPGALVGSALLLAIACWTRTETIFFVPIGSLVVLACSAGSIYPYAVSWRYGIRINRTGNSKHVDPDDRFPRYDIRARKTGRTLVKGFMLASGYSLVCLIPVLFWNYGFLRGYVPLPPHARLGVFHGLSDGYWTTLMAVFAGMNKQVVFNADYWHYAVPVFLVVTSLNLLVFRDKRGLMFLGWLVGIYVLFGFMILHVDGANIAFTFRRGFFKLLFLMYAYLGTTTLMHWLSGWLYKWEGRTTIVQPR
;
A
#
# COMPACT_ATOMS: atom_id res chain seq x y z
N MET A 1 12.05 3.19 25.63
CA MET A 1 11.75 4.06 24.46
C MET A 1 11.87 5.51 24.93
N SER A 2 12.59 6.38 24.23
CA SER A 2 12.68 7.80 24.62
C SER A 2 11.31 8.47 24.53
N LEU A 3 11.04 9.46 25.37
CA LEU A 3 9.79 10.25 25.34
C LEU A 3 9.57 10.89 23.96
N SER A 4 10.65 11.33 23.31
CA SER A 4 10.66 11.89 21.96
C SER A 4 10.14 10.91 20.90
N LEU A 5 10.60 9.65 20.94
CA LEU A 5 10.13 8.62 20.00
C LEU A 5 8.65 8.27 20.24
N ALA A 6 8.23 8.19 21.52
CA ALA A 6 6.83 7.97 21.88
C ALA A 6 5.94 9.08 21.33
N PHE A 7 6.40 10.34 21.46
CA PHE A 7 5.71 11.50 20.95
C PHE A 7 5.56 11.43 19.42
N VAL A 8 6.65 11.19 18.67
CA VAL A 8 6.58 11.10 17.19
C VAL A 8 5.63 10.00 16.73
N ILE A 9 5.75 8.78 17.27
CA ILE A 9 4.89 7.66 16.88
C ILE A 9 3.42 7.97 17.19
N SER A 10 3.15 8.52 18.38
CA SER A 10 1.78 8.88 18.80
C SER A 10 1.22 10.00 17.92
N ALA A 11 2.00 11.05 17.66
CA ALA A 11 1.58 12.16 16.81
C ALA A 11 1.25 11.68 15.39
N GLN A 12 2.11 10.86 14.79
CA GLN A 12 1.84 10.28 13.47
C GLN A 12 0.55 9.45 13.48
N PHE A 13 0.38 8.54 14.45
CA PHE A 13 -0.86 7.78 14.59
C PHE A 13 -2.10 8.69 14.68
N LEU A 14 -2.06 9.73 15.53
CA LEU A 14 -3.18 10.66 15.70
C LEU A 14 -3.48 11.47 14.43
N ILE A 15 -2.44 11.91 13.71
CA ILE A 15 -2.58 12.60 12.41
C ILE A 15 -3.37 11.72 11.45
N GLY A 16 -2.97 10.47 11.25
CA GLY A 16 -3.69 9.61 10.32
C GLY A 16 -5.03 9.11 10.87
N PHE A 17 -5.17 8.94 12.19
CA PHE A 17 -6.43 8.51 12.81
C PHE A 17 -7.56 9.52 12.61
N GLY A 18 -7.29 10.81 12.81
CA GLY A 18 -8.30 11.84 12.54
C GLY A 18 -8.68 11.92 11.06
N ILE A 19 -7.71 11.84 10.15
CA ILE A 19 -7.95 11.85 8.70
C ILE A 19 -8.77 10.61 8.28
N CYS A 20 -8.32 9.40 8.62
CA CYS A 20 -8.99 8.16 8.25
C CYS A 20 -10.41 8.07 8.80
N THR A 21 -10.60 8.50 10.05
CA THR A 21 -11.91 8.54 10.72
C THR A 21 -12.84 9.54 10.05
N ARG A 22 -12.34 10.74 9.69
CA ARG A 22 -13.13 11.76 8.98
C ARG A 22 -13.58 11.30 7.61
N LEU A 23 -12.70 10.60 6.89
CA LEU A 23 -12.98 10.01 5.59
C LEU A 23 -13.91 8.79 5.68
N ARG A 24 -13.93 8.08 6.81
CA ARG A 24 -14.68 6.81 6.98
C ARG A 24 -14.33 5.80 5.88
N CYS A 25 -13.04 5.71 5.58
CA CYS A 25 -12.49 4.91 4.48
C CYS A 25 -12.57 3.39 4.70
N VAL A 26 -12.74 2.95 5.95
CA VAL A 26 -12.74 1.53 6.34
C VAL A 26 -13.94 1.19 7.23
N THR A 27 -14.19 -0.11 7.44
CA THR A 27 -15.31 -0.63 8.24
C THR A 27 -14.89 -1.32 9.53
N ASN A 28 -13.63 -1.72 9.66
CA ASN A 28 -13.09 -2.49 10.78
C ASN A 28 -12.03 -1.70 11.54
N GLY A 29 -12.08 -1.81 12.88
CA GLY A 29 -11.13 -1.18 13.79
C GLY A 29 -9.68 -1.57 13.55
N LEU A 30 -9.39 -2.84 13.21
CA LEU A 30 -8.02 -3.26 12.89
C LEU A 30 -7.50 -2.59 11.61
N SER A 31 -8.33 -2.53 10.57
CA SER A 31 -8.01 -1.78 9.35
C SER A 31 -7.80 -0.30 9.67
N LEU A 32 -8.65 0.30 10.51
CA LEU A 32 -8.52 1.70 10.90
C LEU A 32 -7.21 1.97 11.63
N ILE A 33 -6.82 1.12 12.59
CA ILE A 33 -5.56 1.27 13.33
C ILE A 33 -4.37 1.21 12.37
N GLY A 34 -4.29 0.15 11.54
CA GLY A 34 -3.18 -0.01 10.60
C GLY A 34 -3.11 1.15 9.58
N LEU A 35 -4.25 1.53 9.01
CA LEU A 35 -4.30 2.61 8.04
C LEU A 35 -3.96 3.98 8.65
N SER A 36 -4.32 4.21 9.93
CA SER A 36 -4.04 5.46 10.63
C SER A 36 -2.54 5.71 10.74
N THR A 37 -1.76 4.71 11.13
CA THR A 37 -0.30 4.87 11.19
C THR A 37 0.29 5.13 9.81
N LEU A 38 -0.17 4.41 8.78
CA LEU A 38 0.30 4.60 7.40
C LEU A 38 0.03 6.03 6.91
N VAL A 39 -1.23 6.49 6.99
CA VAL A 39 -1.59 7.87 6.58
C VAL A 39 -0.84 8.90 7.41
N GLY A 40 -0.68 8.65 8.71
CA GLY A 40 0.09 9.50 9.61
C GLY A 40 1.54 9.70 9.19
N GLN A 41 2.23 8.61 8.89
CA GLN A 41 3.60 8.64 8.37
C GLN A 41 3.67 9.34 7.01
N GLY A 42 2.77 8.97 6.10
CA GLY A 42 2.67 9.60 4.78
C GLY A 42 2.53 11.11 4.85
N VAL A 43 1.56 11.60 5.61
CA VAL A 43 1.24 13.03 5.72
C VAL A 43 2.31 13.80 6.51
N SER A 44 2.82 13.23 7.61
CA SER A 44 3.87 13.88 8.39
C SER A 44 5.20 14.02 7.65
N SER A 45 5.45 13.19 6.63
CA SER A 45 6.66 13.31 5.79
C SER A 45 6.74 14.63 5.01
N VAL A 46 5.63 15.37 4.86
CA VAL A 46 5.61 16.68 4.20
C VAL A 46 6.09 17.79 5.15
N LEU A 47 6.01 17.57 6.47
CA LEU A 47 6.27 18.58 7.48
C LEU A 47 7.66 19.24 7.37
N PRO A 48 8.78 18.51 7.14
CA PRO A 48 10.09 19.15 7.01
C PRO A 48 10.11 20.21 5.90
N PHE A 49 9.42 19.99 4.77
CA PHE A 49 9.31 21.00 3.71
C PHE A 49 8.50 22.23 4.15
N VAL A 50 7.43 22.03 4.93
CA VAL A 50 6.65 23.16 5.47
C VAL A 50 7.51 24.02 6.40
N ILE A 51 8.36 23.38 7.21
CA ILE A 51 9.29 24.06 8.13
C ILE A 51 10.37 24.80 7.33
N GLU A 52 10.96 24.16 6.32
CA GLU A 52 11.95 24.77 5.44
C GLU A 52 11.39 26.02 4.73
N PHE A 53 10.19 25.93 4.16
CA PHE A 53 9.54 27.05 3.48
C PHE A 53 9.03 28.13 4.43
N ALA A 54 8.87 27.82 5.71
CA ALA A 54 8.65 28.81 6.76
C ALA A 54 9.96 29.47 7.25
N HIS A 55 11.10 29.12 6.65
CA HIS A 55 12.44 29.57 7.04
C HIS A 55 12.78 29.27 8.51
N LEU A 56 12.24 28.18 9.04
CA LEU A 56 12.57 27.67 10.36
C LEU A 56 13.67 26.62 10.24
N PRO A 57 14.61 26.54 11.20
CA PRO A 57 15.67 25.54 11.15
C PRO A 57 15.09 24.14 11.28
N ILE A 58 15.62 23.19 10.51
CA ILE A 58 15.33 21.76 10.65
C ILE A 58 15.98 21.26 11.94
N ALA A 59 15.26 21.46 13.03
CA ALA A 59 15.67 21.13 14.38
C ALA A 59 14.52 20.45 15.14
N ARG A 60 14.84 19.91 16.33
CA ARG A 60 13.88 19.15 17.13
C ARG A 60 12.63 19.96 17.46
N THR A 61 12.79 21.21 17.91
CA THR A 61 11.68 22.05 18.37
C THR A 61 10.68 22.37 17.25
N PRO A 62 11.08 22.91 16.08
CA PRO A 62 10.13 23.18 15.00
C PRO A 62 9.42 21.92 14.49
N VAL A 63 10.16 20.82 14.32
CA VAL A 63 9.59 19.56 13.84
C VAL A 63 8.57 19.00 14.84
N PHE A 64 8.88 19.00 16.14
CA PHE A 64 7.99 18.41 17.14
C PHE A 64 6.75 19.28 17.37
N THR A 65 6.91 20.60 17.40
CA THR A 65 5.78 21.53 17.46
C THR A 65 4.87 21.37 16.24
N GLY A 66 5.45 21.24 15.04
CA GLY A 66 4.71 20.98 13.81
C GLY A 66 3.92 19.67 13.86
N LEU A 67 4.54 18.57 14.29
CA LEU A 67 3.87 17.28 14.48
C LEU A 67 2.73 17.37 15.50
N GLY A 68 2.96 18.04 16.63
CA GLY A 68 1.96 18.25 17.67
C GLY A 68 0.77 19.05 17.14
N LEU A 69 1.01 20.13 16.41
CA LEU A 69 -0.03 20.95 15.80
C LEU A 69 -0.85 20.14 14.78
N MET A 70 -0.20 19.38 13.90
CA MET A 70 -0.88 18.51 12.94
C MET A 70 -1.74 17.45 13.65
N ALA A 71 -1.25 16.86 14.74
CA ALA A 71 -2.01 15.90 15.53
C ALA A 71 -3.24 16.54 16.19
N VAL A 72 -3.10 17.73 16.77
CA VAL A 72 -4.22 18.49 17.36
C VAL A 72 -5.26 18.85 16.32
N VAL A 73 -4.84 19.36 15.15
CA VAL A 73 -5.75 19.66 14.03
C VAL A 73 -6.47 18.39 13.58
N SER A 74 -5.78 17.26 13.49
CA SER A 74 -6.40 15.99 13.11
C SER A 74 -7.42 15.50 14.15
N LEU A 75 -7.15 15.68 15.45
CA LEU A 75 -8.10 15.36 16.52
C LEU A 75 -9.40 16.18 16.41
N VAL A 76 -9.33 17.43 15.94
CA VAL A 76 -10.54 18.25 15.70
C VAL A 76 -11.44 17.60 14.64
N LEU A 77 -10.87 16.86 13.67
CA LEU A 77 -11.64 16.14 12.65
C LEU A 77 -12.48 14.97 13.21
N LEU A 78 -12.22 14.55 14.46
CA LEU A 78 -13.00 13.51 15.15
C LEU A 78 -14.35 14.01 15.70
N ARG A 79 -14.57 15.33 15.72
CA ARG A 79 -15.83 15.91 16.20
C ARG A 79 -17.02 15.33 15.44
N GLY A 80 -17.99 14.79 16.19
CA GLY A 80 -19.18 14.16 15.63
C GLY A 80 -18.98 12.74 15.04
N GLN A 81 -17.81 12.12 15.20
CA GLN A 81 -17.53 10.78 14.65
C GLN A 81 -17.76 9.62 15.63
N GLY A 82 -18.23 9.89 16.85
CA GLY A 82 -18.41 8.88 17.90
C GLY A 82 -19.27 7.69 17.49
N GLY A 83 -20.36 7.93 16.73
CA GLY A 83 -21.22 6.85 16.23
C GLY A 83 -20.54 5.92 15.21
N TYR A 84 -19.65 6.48 14.38
CA TYR A 84 -18.83 5.68 13.46
C TYR A 84 -17.77 4.88 14.23
N LEU A 85 -17.05 5.52 15.15
CA LEU A 85 -16.03 4.86 15.96
C LEU A 85 -16.60 3.71 16.79
N ARG A 86 -17.76 3.89 17.44
CA ARG A 86 -18.44 2.83 18.19
C ARG A 86 -18.80 1.62 17.33
N ARG A 87 -19.13 1.86 16.06
CA ARG A 87 -19.46 0.78 15.10
C ARG A 87 -18.20 0.03 14.66
N VAL A 88 -17.16 0.77 14.29
CA VAL A 88 -15.91 0.22 13.76
C VAL A 88 -15.12 -0.55 14.84
N PHE A 89 -15.15 -0.06 16.09
CA PHE A 89 -14.54 -0.70 17.25
C PHE A 89 -15.50 -1.60 18.05
N SER A 90 -16.60 -2.08 17.45
CA SER A 90 -17.46 -3.06 18.12
C SER A 90 -16.70 -4.35 18.39
N TRP A 91 -17.02 -5.04 19.48
CA TRP A 91 -16.24 -6.21 19.94
C TRP A 91 -16.09 -7.32 18.87
N GLN A 92 -17.09 -7.51 18.02
CA GLN A 92 -17.04 -8.48 16.93
C GLN A 92 -15.89 -8.22 15.94
N HIS A 93 -15.58 -6.95 15.65
CA HIS A 93 -14.53 -6.57 14.70
C HIS A 93 -13.11 -6.65 15.31
N LEU A 94 -13.00 -6.53 16.64
CA LEU A 94 -11.72 -6.56 17.36
C LEU A 94 -11.37 -7.91 17.97
N SER A 95 -12.36 -8.78 18.24
CA SER A 95 -12.14 -10.08 18.87
C SER A 95 -11.13 -10.90 18.07
N LEU A 96 -10.12 -11.46 18.73
CA LEU A 96 -9.19 -12.43 18.17
C LEU A 96 -9.65 -13.83 18.58
N ARG A 97 -9.67 -14.78 17.65
CA ARG A 97 -10.03 -16.17 17.94
C ARG A 97 -8.80 -16.99 18.30
N LEU A 98 -8.98 -18.06 19.07
CA LEU A 98 -7.88 -18.87 19.59
C LEU A 98 -6.98 -19.44 18.47
N TYR A 99 -7.57 -19.88 17.36
CA TYR A 99 -6.81 -20.40 16.21
C TYR A 99 -6.09 -19.30 15.40
N GLU A 100 -6.32 -18.02 15.67
CA GLU A 100 -5.51 -16.93 15.10
C GLU A 100 -4.17 -16.81 15.83
N LEU A 101 -4.06 -17.30 17.08
CA LEU A 101 -2.87 -17.16 17.91
C LEU A 101 -1.59 -17.77 17.32
N PRO A 102 -1.59 -18.96 16.70
CA PRO A 102 -0.37 -19.50 16.08
C PRO A 102 0.18 -18.59 14.99
N PHE A 103 -0.70 -18.04 14.14
CA PHE A 103 -0.32 -17.11 13.08
C PHE A 103 0.20 -15.80 13.66
N LEU A 104 -0.50 -15.23 14.64
CA LEU A 104 -0.10 -13.99 15.31
C LEU A 104 1.22 -14.15 16.06
N GLY A 105 1.44 -15.29 16.72
CA GLY A 105 2.68 -15.61 17.42
C GLY A 105 3.85 -15.73 16.45
N PHE A 106 3.67 -16.47 15.36
CA PHE A 106 4.69 -16.59 14.31
C PHE A 106 5.03 -15.24 13.67
N TRP A 107 4.01 -14.45 13.33
CA TRP A 107 4.16 -13.10 12.80
C TRP A 107 4.89 -12.17 13.76
N SER A 108 4.49 -12.18 15.03
CA SER A 108 5.11 -11.37 16.07
C SER A 108 6.58 -11.75 16.25
N TYR A 109 6.91 -13.04 16.21
CA TYR A 109 8.29 -13.51 16.25
C TYR A 109 9.12 -12.97 15.08
N LEU A 110 8.64 -13.11 13.83
CA LEU A 110 9.33 -12.59 12.65
C LEU A 110 9.52 -11.07 12.70
N LEU A 111 8.49 -10.34 13.11
CA LEU A 111 8.52 -8.88 13.22
C LEU A 111 9.45 -8.42 14.34
N VAL A 112 9.46 -9.08 15.49
CA VAL A 112 10.33 -8.74 16.63
C VAL A 112 11.80 -8.92 16.27
N ILE A 113 12.19 -10.05 15.67
CA ILE A 113 13.58 -10.27 15.24
C ILE A 113 14.04 -9.19 14.29
N SER A 114 13.17 -8.83 13.35
CA SER A 114 13.52 -7.91 12.30
C SER A 114 13.51 -6.44 12.79
N ALA A 115 12.58 -6.09 13.68
CA ALA A 115 12.58 -4.81 14.40
C ALA A 115 13.81 -4.66 15.31
N TRP A 116 14.20 -5.75 15.99
CA TRP A 116 15.42 -5.81 16.78
C TRP A 116 16.64 -5.54 15.88
N LYS A 117 16.72 -6.18 14.71
CA LYS A 117 17.80 -5.91 13.75
C LYS A 117 17.89 -4.43 13.36
N CYS A 118 16.75 -3.77 13.09
CA CYS A 118 16.70 -2.33 12.81
C CYS A 118 17.19 -1.43 13.95
N ALA A 119 17.02 -1.87 15.20
CA ALA A 119 17.44 -1.10 16.37
C ALA A 119 18.97 -1.17 16.57
N TRP A 120 19.59 -2.30 16.23
CA TRP A 120 20.98 -2.59 16.60
C TRP A 120 21.98 -2.60 15.44
N PHE A 121 21.54 -2.80 14.20
CA PHE A 121 22.45 -2.86 13.05
C PHE A 121 22.33 -1.62 12.15
N PRO A 122 23.47 -1.10 11.64
CA PRO A 122 23.47 -0.01 10.70
C PRO A 122 22.85 -0.44 9.36
N ASN A 123 22.48 0.55 8.53
CA ASN A 123 22.17 0.26 7.14
C ASN A 123 23.43 -0.20 6.43
N THR A 124 23.36 -1.37 5.81
CA THR A 124 24.38 -1.90 4.91
C THR A 124 24.05 -1.74 3.42
N PRO A 125 22.79 -1.58 2.96
CA PRO A 125 22.52 -1.37 1.55
C PRO A 125 23.06 -0.03 1.04
N PHE A 126 23.83 -0.09 -0.04
CA PHE A 126 24.42 1.09 -0.70
C PHE A 126 23.39 2.18 -0.95
N ASP A 127 22.25 1.85 -1.56
CA ASP A 127 21.20 2.82 -1.91
C ASP A 127 20.64 3.60 -0.73
N MET A 128 20.70 3.01 0.46
CA MET A 128 20.27 3.68 1.69
C MET A 128 21.35 4.64 2.19
N ILE A 129 22.60 4.16 2.23
CA ILE A 129 23.75 4.90 2.74
C ILE A 129 24.01 6.14 1.89
N VAL A 130 24.01 6.01 0.55
CA VAL A 130 24.29 7.12 -0.37
C VAL A 130 23.03 7.87 -0.81
N GLY A 131 21.88 7.59 -0.20
CA GLY A 131 20.59 8.15 -0.58
C GLY A 131 19.85 8.74 0.62
N PRO A 132 18.72 8.15 1.06
CA PRO A 132 17.88 8.73 2.11
C PRO A 132 18.59 8.99 3.45
N ASP A 133 19.48 8.09 3.90
CA ASP A 133 20.18 8.29 5.18
C ASP A 133 21.16 9.47 5.08
N LEU A 134 21.89 9.59 3.97
CA LEU A 134 22.80 10.71 3.72
C LEU A 134 22.07 12.06 3.73
N VAL A 135 20.99 12.17 2.94
CA VAL A 135 20.18 13.39 2.85
C VAL A 135 19.62 13.77 4.23
N ALA A 136 19.13 12.80 4.99
CA ALA A 136 18.60 13.04 6.32
C ALA A 136 19.68 13.49 7.31
N THR A 137 20.85 12.84 7.31
CA THR A 137 21.95 13.18 8.22
C THR A 137 22.45 14.61 8.00
N PHE A 138 22.69 14.99 6.75
CA PHE A 138 23.13 16.34 6.41
C PHE A 138 22.07 17.39 6.71
N ALA A 139 20.80 17.09 6.42
CA ALA A 139 19.73 18.03 6.73
C ALA A 139 19.56 18.27 8.24
N VAL A 140 19.79 17.24 9.06
CA VAL A 140 19.78 17.38 10.52
C VAL A 140 21.01 18.13 11.04
N SER A 141 22.20 17.89 10.48
CA SER A 141 23.43 18.56 10.92
C SER A 141 23.50 20.02 10.50
N GLU A 142 23.00 20.35 9.31
CA GLU A 142 23.04 21.71 8.75
C GLU A 142 21.77 22.51 9.03
N HIS A 143 20.76 21.88 9.64
CA HIS A 143 19.47 22.48 9.95
C HIS A 143 18.70 23.04 8.73
N THR A 144 18.93 22.49 7.54
CA THR A 144 18.23 22.86 6.29
C THR A 144 18.06 21.65 5.37
N LEU A 145 16.95 21.58 4.63
CA LEU A 145 16.76 20.59 3.58
C LEU A 145 17.61 20.87 2.33
N ALA A 146 17.95 22.12 2.05
CA ALA A 146 18.85 22.53 0.97
C ALA A 146 20.31 22.40 1.42
N SER A 147 20.67 21.19 1.84
CA SER A 147 21.99 20.89 2.41
C SER A 147 23.10 20.76 1.37
N SER A 148 24.34 20.79 1.86
CA SER A 148 25.57 20.63 1.07
C SER A 148 25.66 19.29 0.32
N VAL A 149 24.80 18.31 0.65
CA VAL A 149 24.66 17.06 -0.12
C VAL A 149 24.44 17.34 -1.59
N PHE A 150 23.57 18.30 -1.90
CA PHE A 150 23.15 18.59 -3.28
C PHE A 150 24.12 19.49 -4.04
N THR A 151 24.97 20.25 -3.35
CA THR A 151 25.82 21.30 -3.96
C THR A 151 27.30 20.96 -3.93
N GLU A 152 27.81 20.41 -2.83
CA GLU A 152 29.26 20.21 -2.61
C GLU A 152 29.65 18.72 -2.61
N HIS A 153 28.83 17.88 -1.97
CA HIS A 153 29.16 16.46 -1.76
C HIS A 153 28.87 15.58 -2.98
N LEU A 154 27.68 15.69 -3.58
CA LEU A 154 27.31 14.88 -4.74
C LEU A 154 28.23 15.09 -5.95
N PRO A 155 28.57 16.33 -6.36
CA PRO A 155 29.47 16.55 -7.48
C PRO A 155 30.91 16.05 -7.24
N SER A 156 31.35 15.96 -5.99
CA SER A 156 32.73 15.60 -5.63
C SER A 156 32.95 14.11 -5.34
N VAL A 157 31.94 13.41 -4.81
CA VAL A 157 32.10 12.02 -4.33
C VAL A 157 31.40 10.99 -5.23
N SER A 158 30.43 11.40 -6.04
CA SER A 158 29.54 10.48 -6.74
C SER A 158 29.05 11.06 -8.08
N VAL A 159 29.87 10.95 -9.12
CA VAL A 159 29.45 11.18 -10.52
C VAL A 159 28.41 10.12 -10.99
N PHE A 160 28.16 9.07 -10.18
CA PHE A 160 27.42 7.86 -10.61
C PHE A 160 26.16 7.50 -9.80
N SER A 161 25.81 8.19 -8.71
CA SER A 161 24.64 7.84 -7.89
C SER A 161 23.55 8.91 -7.91
N ASN A 162 22.38 8.54 -8.46
CA ASN A 162 21.15 9.33 -8.50
C ASN A 162 20.29 9.17 -7.24
N GLN A 163 20.77 8.42 -6.24
CA GLN A 163 20.03 7.98 -5.07
C GLN A 163 19.56 9.12 -4.16
N PRO A 164 20.30 10.23 -3.96
CA PRO A 164 19.79 11.38 -3.21
C PRO A 164 18.60 12.09 -3.88
N PHE A 165 18.39 11.87 -5.17
CA PHE A 165 17.25 12.42 -5.92
C PHE A 165 16.02 11.52 -5.87
N TYR A 166 16.09 10.39 -5.16
CA TYR A 166 14.93 9.55 -4.92
C TYR A 166 13.82 10.32 -4.21
N ALA A 167 12.59 9.83 -4.34
CA ALA A 167 11.45 10.49 -3.75
C ALA A 167 11.63 10.64 -2.22
N PRO A 168 11.20 11.75 -1.64
CA PRO A 168 11.76 12.23 -0.38
C PRO A 168 11.15 11.57 0.85
N PHE A 169 10.06 10.81 0.73
CA PHE A 169 9.36 10.22 1.88
C PHE A 169 10.32 9.54 2.87
N THR A 170 11.19 8.66 2.38
CA THR A 170 12.11 7.88 3.22
C THR A 170 13.11 8.79 3.92
N ALA A 171 13.67 9.78 3.20
CA ALA A 171 14.60 10.74 3.78
C ALA A 171 13.91 11.60 4.85
N MET A 172 12.68 12.04 4.61
CA MET A 172 11.92 12.85 5.57
C MET A 172 11.53 12.07 6.82
N GLN A 173 11.12 10.80 6.67
CA GLN A 173 10.87 9.94 7.83
C GLN A 173 12.15 9.68 8.62
N GLN A 174 13.25 9.40 7.93
CA GLN A 174 14.55 9.20 8.57
C GLN A 174 14.99 10.46 9.34
N LEU A 175 14.81 11.65 8.76
CA LEU A 175 15.11 12.94 9.38
C LEU A 175 14.30 13.16 10.67
N ILE A 176 12.97 12.97 10.62
CA ILE A 176 12.09 13.12 11.79
C ILE A 176 12.54 12.19 12.93
N TYR A 177 12.89 10.95 12.59
CA TYR A 177 13.29 9.96 13.58
C TYR A 177 14.74 10.13 14.06
N LEU A 178 15.65 10.65 13.24
CA LEU A 178 17.00 11.03 13.69
C LEU A 178 16.91 12.14 14.75
N LEU A 179 16.08 13.17 14.52
CA LEU A 179 15.84 14.23 15.51
C LEU A 179 15.23 13.70 16.81
N ALA A 180 14.41 12.66 16.74
CA ALA A 180 13.82 12.00 17.90
C ALA A 180 14.75 11.01 18.61
N ALA A 181 15.71 10.46 17.89
CA ALA A 181 16.66 9.46 18.38
C ALA A 181 17.97 10.06 18.93
N GLN A 182 18.23 11.36 18.72
CA GLN A 182 19.43 12.05 19.20
C GLN A 182 19.77 11.81 20.70
N ASP A 183 18.77 11.65 21.57
CA ASP A 183 18.98 11.37 23.01
C ASP A 183 18.61 9.92 23.39
N ALA A 184 18.33 9.06 22.42
CA ALA A 184 17.60 7.81 22.61
C ALA A 184 18.50 6.58 22.71
N GLY A 185 19.53 6.60 23.56
CA GLY A 185 20.31 5.41 23.97
C GLY A 185 20.37 4.25 22.95
N PRO A 186 19.85 3.03 23.26
CA PRO A 186 20.02 1.82 22.44
C PRO A 186 19.33 1.81 21.05
N PHE A 187 18.66 2.90 20.64
CA PHE A 187 17.94 2.99 19.36
C PHE A 187 18.62 4.00 18.41
N MET A 188 19.83 3.67 17.97
CA MET A 188 20.74 4.65 17.36
C MET A 188 20.43 5.03 15.90
N PHE A 189 19.61 4.26 15.18
CA PHE A 189 19.60 4.33 13.70
C PHE A 189 18.38 4.99 13.04
N GLY A 190 17.42 5.53 13.80
CA GLY A 190 16.28 6.29 13.25
C GLY A 190 15.27 5.48 12.42
N LYS A 191 15.42 4.16 12.27
CA LYS A 191 14.61 3.30 11.37
C LYS A 191 13.30 2.78 11.96
N ILE A 192 12.96 3.18 13.17
CA ILE A 192 11.77 2.66 13.89
C ILE A 192 10.49 2.94 13.10
N TRP A 193 10.45 4.02 12.32
CA TRP A 193 9.32 4.35 11.45
C TRP A 193 8.98 3.22 10.48
N LEU A 194 9.98 2.52 9.92
CA LEU A 194 9.78 1.42 8.99
C LEU A 194 9.13 0.22 9.68
N THR A 195 9.55 -0.08 10.92
CA THR A 195 8.87 -1.09 11.74
C THR A 195 7.41 -0.75 11.98
N GLY A 196 7.14 0.52 12.34
CA GLY A 196 5.77 1.00 12.48
C GLY A 196 4.97 0.84 11.18
N LEU A 197 5.58 1.17 10.05
CA LEU A 197 4.99 1.05 8.71
C LEU A 197 4.67 -0.42 8.38
N VAL A 198 5.61 -1.32 8.62
CA VAL A 198 5.49 -2.76 8.33
C VAL A 198 4.37 -3.40 9.12
N ILE A 199 4.39 -3.19 10.44
CA ILE A 199 3.36 -3.74 11.34
C ILE A 199 1.99 -3.19 10.96
N SER A 200 1.91 -1.89 10.66
CA SER A 200 0.64 -1.23 10.36
C SER A 200 0.04 -1.67 9.03
N PHE A 201 0.86 -1.84 7.99
CA PHE A 201 0.39 -2.40 6.72
C PHE A 201 0.04 -3.88 6.84
N GLY A 202 0.83 -4.68 7.57
CA GLY A 202 0.51 -6.09 7.83
C GLY A 202 -0.83 -6.23 8.56
N LEU A 203 -1.07 -5.41 9.59
CA LEU A 203 -2.35 -5.36 10.31
C LEU A 203 -3.50 -4.95 9.40
N PHE A 204 -3.31 -3.90 8.59
CA PHE A 204 -4.31 -3.44 7.62
C PHE A 204 -4.64 -4.54 6.62
N LEU A 205 -3.64 -5.13 5.96
CA LEU A 205 -3.84 -6.18 4.95
C LEU A 205 -4.50 -7.42 5.56
N TYR A 206 -4.07 -7.85 6.75
CA TYR A 206 -4.72 -8.94 7.48
C TYR A 206 -6.19 -8.64 7.75
N ALA A 207 -6.50 -7.44 8.25
CA ALA A 207 -7.88 -7.04 8.54
C ALA A 207 -8.74 -6.99 7.27
N GLU A 208 -8.19 -6.53 6.15
CA GLU A 208 -8.84 -6.55 4.84
C GLU A 208 -9.13 -7.97 4.33
N LEU A 209 -8.21 -8.91 4.53
CA LEU A 209 -8.42 -10.32 4.18
C LEU A 209 -9.47 -10.95 5.10
N ARG A 210 -9.36 -10.71 6.42
CA ARG A 210 -10.27 -11.24 7.44
C ARG A 210 -11.73 -10.79 7.27
N GLU A 211 -11.97 -9.62 6.68
CA GLU A 211 -13.33 -9.18 6.34
C GLU A 211 -13.96 -10.01 5.22
N ARG A 212 -13.14 -10.65 4.36
CA ARG A 212 -13.59 -11.35 3.16
C ARG A 212 -13.60 -12.87 3.34
N ILE A 213 -12.59 -13.39 4.03
CA ILE A 213 -12.36 -14.83 4.22
C ILE A 213 -12.17 -15.16 5.69
N HIS A 214 -12.28 -16.46 6.00
CA HIS A 214 -12.14 -16.97 7.36
C HIS A 214 -10.79 -16.56 7.98
N PRO A 215 -10.72 -16.13 9.26
CA PRO A 215 -9.49 -15.61 9.85
C PRO A 215 -8.31 -16.58 9.80
N MET A 216 -8.57 -17.89 9.91
CA MET A 216 -7.52 -18.92 9.71
C MET A 216 -6.94 -18.90 8.29
N VAL A 217 -7.79 -18.75 7.25
CA VAL A 217 -7.33 -18.69 5.86
C VAL A 217 -6.58 -17.38 5.61
N ALA A 218 -7.08 -16.27 6.16
CA ALA A 218 -6.38 -14.98 6.12
C ALA A 218 -5.01 -15.08 6.80
N GLY A 219 -4.93 -15.69 7.98
CA GLY A 219 -3.68 -15.94 8.70
C GLY A 219 -2.70 -16.79 7.89
N THR A 220 -3.17 -17.86 7.25
CA THR A 220 -2.35 -18.69 6.36
C THR A 220 -1.82 -17.91 5.16
N LEU A 221 -2.66 -17.13 4.47
CA LEU A 221 -2.23 -16.31 3.34
C LEU A 221 -1.19 -15.28 3.76
N MET A 222 -1.41 -14.63 4.91
CA MET A 222 -0.43 -13.72 5.49
C MET A 222 0.88 -14.47 5.80
N THR A 223 0.86 -15.59 6.50
CA THR A 223 2.08 -16.37 6.78
C THR A 223 2.83 -16.78 5.52
N LEU A 224 2.14 -17.24 4.47
CA LEU A 224 2.75 -17.55 3.19
C LEU A 224 3.40 -16.32 2.54
N LEU A 225 2.76 -15.15 2.63
CA LEU A 225 3.34 -13.91 2.16
C LEU A 225 4.59 -13.54 2.96
N ALA A 226 4.54 -13.59 4.29
CA ALA A 226 5.67 -13.26 5.18
C ALA A 226 6.86 -14.21 5.02
N CYS A 227 6.60 -15.48 4.67
CA CYS A 227 7.63 -16.47 4.40
C CYS A 227 8.16 -16.41 2.94
N THR A 228 7.82 -15.37 2.17
CA THR A 228 8.44 -15.16 0.85
C THR A 228 9.87 -14.63 1.05
N PRO A 229 10.91 -15.34 0.59
CA PRO A 229 12.31 -15.08 1.00
C PRO A 229 12.75 -13.63 0.79
N GLU A 230 12.55 -13.12 -0.42
CA GLU A 230 12.90 -11.76 -0.79
C GLU A 230 12.11 -10.74 0.02
N LEU A 231 10.78 -10.90 0.11
CA LEU A 231 9.94 -9.96 0.85
C LEU A 231 10.42 -9.85 2.30
N PHE A 232 10.68 -10.99 2.95
CA PHE A 232 11.16 -11.04 4.32
C PHE A 232 12.54 -10.39 4.48
N ALA A 233 13.50 -10.76 3.62
CA ALA A 233 14.84 -10.19 3.64
C ALA A 233 14.83 -8.65 3.51
N TYR A 234 13.92 -8.12 2.69
CA TYR A 234 13.80 -6.70 2.41
C TYR A 234 12.89 -5.91 3.34
N THR A 235 12.13 -6.57 4.23
CA THR A 235 11.14 -5.94 5.13
C THR A 235 11.76 -4.80 5.97
N PHE A 236 13.09 -4.81 6.13
CA PHE A 236 13.82 -3.82 6.93
C PHE A 236 15.09 -3.26 6.29
N LEU A 237 15.44 -3.69 5.06
CA LEU A 237 16.66 -3.27 4.38
C LEU A 237 16.39 -2.25 3.27
N VAL A 238 15.28 -2.39 2.53
CA VAL A 238 14.97 -1.47 1.43
C VAL A 238 13.70 -0.69 1.72
N GLN A 239 13.94 0.49 2.27
CA GLN A 239 12.93 1.31 2.92
C GLN A 239 11.99 1.98 1.92
N THR A 240 12.47 2.30 0.71
CA THR A 240 11.67 2.96 -0.33
C THR A 240 10.70 1.98 -1.00
N ASP A 241 11.14 0.78 -1.35
CA ASP A 241 10.31 -0.20 -2.08
C ASP A 241 9.20 -0.78 -1.22
N TRP A 242 9.53 -1.14 0.03
CA TRP A 242 8.53 -1.70 0.93
C TRP A 242 7.45 -0.67 1.27
N ALA A 243 7.86 0.55 1.66
CA ALA A 243 6.93 1.64 1.95
C ALA A 243 6.04 1.96 0.74
N ASN A 244 6.65 2.05 -0.44
CA ASN A 244 5.92 2.30 -1.68
C ASN A 244 4.91 1.19 -1.99
N ALA A 245 5.29 -0.07 -1.85
CA ALA A 245 4.39 -1.19 -2.06
C ALA A 245 3.22 -1.18 -1.07
N ALA A 246 3.48 -0.89 0.21
CA ALA A 246 2.45 -0.78 1.24
C ALA A 246 1.42 0.32 0.93
N PHE A 247 1.89 1.54 0.63
CA PHE A 247 1.00 2.65 0.26
C PHE A 247 0.24 2.37 -1.03
N PHE A 248 0.92 1.83 -2.04
CA PHE A 248 0.31 1.50 -3.32
C PHE A 248 -0.82 0.48 -3.16
N VAL A 249 -0.54 -0.65 -2.50
CA VAL A 249 -1.53 -1.72 -2.29
C VAL A 249 -2.67 -1.26 -1.42
N ALA A 250 -2.40 -0.50 -0.35
CA ALA A 250 -3.46 0.07 0.47
C ALA A 250 -4.34 1.03 -0.33
N GLY A 251 -3.75 1.85 -1.22
CA GLY A 251 -4.48 2.67 -2.19
C GLY A 251 -5.39 1.85 -3.11
N VAL A 252 -4.87 0.76 -3.70
CA VAL A 252 -5.64 -0.14 -4.58
C VAL A 252 -6.77 -0.85 -3.80
N LEU A 253 -6.53 -1.28 -2.56
CA LEU A 253 -7.55 -1.91 -1.71
C LEU A 253 -8.67 -0.93 -1.34
N LEU A 254 -8.34 0.32 -1.04
CA LEU A 254 -9.36 1.36 -0.81
C LEU A 254 -10.12 1.71 -2.10
N LEU A 255 -9.46 1.69 -3.26
CA LEU A 255 -10.15 1.84 -4.55
C LEU A 255 -11.13 0.69 -4.76
N TYR A 256 -10.70 -0.55 -4.50
CA TYR A 256 -11.58 -1.72 -4.57
C TYR A 256 -12.80 -1.56 -3.65
N ARG A 257 -12.60 -1.11 -2.41
CA ARG A 257 -13.71 -0.80 -1.49
C ARG A 257 -14.64 0.29 -2.01
N TYR A 258 -14.12 1.33 -2.64
CA TYR A 258 -14.94 2.35 -3.28
C TYR A 258 -15.81 1.72 -4.38
N VAL A 259 -15.22 0.86 -5.20
CA VAL A 259 -15.90 0.15 -6.29
C VAL A 259 -16.98 -0.80 -5.75
N GLU A 260 -16.76 -1.45 -4.60
CA GLU A 260 -17.76 -2.32 -3.94
C GLU A 260 -18.88 -1.54 -3.22
N SER A 261 -18.53 -0.47 -2.51
CA SER A 261 -19.42 0.17 -1.53
C SER A 261 -19.93 1.55 -1.94
N ASP A 262 -19.43 2.11 -3.04
CA ASP A 262 -19.66 3.48 -3.53
C ASP A 262 -19.43 4.58 -2.46
N ARG A 263 -18.51 4.33 -1.52
CA ARG A 263 -18.20 5.28 -0.44
C ARG A 263 -17.15 6.29 -0.91
N PRO A 264 -17.47 7.59 -1.02
CA PRO A 264 -16.54 8.59 -1.53
C PRO A 264 -15.29 8.73 -0.66
N GLY A 265 -15.41 8.47 0.65
CA GLY A 265 -14.27 8.47 1.56
C GLY A 265 -13.20 7.42 1.25
N ALA A 266 -13.60 6.26 0.71
CA ALA A 266 -12.66 5.24 0.27
C ALA A 266 -11.92 5.67 -1.01
N LEU A 267 -12.59 6.38 -1.93
CA LEU A 267 -11.96 6.95 -3.11
C LEU A 267 -10.93 8.03 -2.75
N VAL A 268 -11.28 8.94 -1.85
CA VAL A 268 -10.37 10.00 -1.38
C VAL A 268 -9.19 9.38 -0.61
N GLY A 269 -9.45 8.41 0.26
CA GLY A 269 -8.38 7.68 0.97
C GLY A 269 -7.46 6.92 0.00
N SER A 270 -8.02 6.34 -1.06
CA SER A 270 -7.27 5.69 -2.13
C SER A 270 -6.35 6.66 -2.88
N ALA A 271 -6.89 7.81 -3.31
CA ALA A 271 -6.11 8.86 -3.98
C ALA A 271 -4.98 9.38 -3.07
N LEU A 272 -5.26 9.58 -1.78
CA LEU A 272 -4.26 10.00 -0.80
C LEU A 272 -3.12 8.98 -0.66
N LEU A 273 -3.43 7.70 -0.52
CA LEU A 273 -2.40 6.66 -0.39
C LEU A 273 -1.61 6.44 -1.68
N LEU A 274 -2.24 6.54 -2.85
CA LEU A 274 -1.51 6.52 -4.12
C LEU A 274 -0.64 7.76 -4.33
N ALA A 275 -1.07 8.93 -3.86
CA ALA A 275 -0.23 10.13 -3.85
C ALA A 275 0.98 9.95 -2.93
N ILE A 276 0.79 9.38 -1.73
CA ILE A 276 1.90 9.02 -0.83
C ILE A 276 2.79 7.91 -1.47
N ALA A 277 2.21 6.99 -2.26
CA ALA A 277 2.99 6.05 -3.03
C ALA A 277 3.84 6.77 -4.11
N CYS A 278 3.32 7.78 -4.79
CA CYS A 278 4.11 8.60 -5.70
C CYS A 278 5.19 9.43 -4.97
N TRP A 279 4.92 9.80 -3.72
CA TRP A 279 5.86 10.48 -2.81
C TRP A 279 6.97 9.58 -2.25
N THR A 280 6.78 8.25 -2.31
CA THR A 280 7.79 7.25 -1.92
C THR A 280 8.63 6.79 -3.11
N ARG A 281 8.02 6.67 -4.30
CA ARG A 281 8.71 6.35 -5.55
C ARG A 281 7.99 7.02 -6.72
N THR A 282 8.70 7.87 -7.45
CA THR A 282 8.14 8.75 -8.48
C THR A 282 7.57 7.97 -9.67
N GLU A 283 8.14 6.81 -10.01
CA GLU A 283 7.64 5.99 -11.11
C GLU A 283 6.26 5.39 -10.85
N THR A 284 5.78 5.42 -9.60
CA THR A 284 4.41 4.96 -9.26
C THR A 284 3.35 5.73 -10.05
N ILE A 285 3.66 6.95 -10.49
CA ILE A 285 2.77 7.76 -11.33
C ILE A 285 2.35 7.05 -12.62
N PHE A 286 3.20 6.17 -13.18
CA PHE A 286 2.87 5.42 -14.39
C PHE A 286 1.74 4.41 -14.16
N PHE A 287 1.51 3.98 -12.91
CA PHE A 287 0.46 3.01 -12.57
C PHE A 287 -0.88 3.68 -12.21
N VAL A 288 -0.86 4.96 -11.82
CA VAL A 288 -2.07 5.71 -11.43
C VAL A 288 -3.16 5.73 -12.52
N PRO A 289 -2.84 5.85 -13.83
CA PRO A 289 -3.85 5.79 -14.90
C PRO A 289 -4.75 4.55 -14.85
N ILE A 290 -4.24 3.39 -14.40
CA ILE A 290 -5.06 2.19 -14.23
C ILE A 290 -6.22 2.45 -13.26
N GLY A 291 -5.93 3.10 -12.12
CA GLY A 291 -6.94 3.47 -11.14
C GLY A 291 -7.95 4.47 -11.67
N SER A 292 -7.50 5.47 -12.43
CA SER A 292 -8.37 6.45 -13.07
C SER A 292 -9.30 5.81 -14.10
N LEU A 293 -8.82 4.83 -14.86
CA LEU A 293 -9.65 4.03 -15.76
C LEU A 293 -10.69 3.22 -15.01
N VAL A 294 -10.35 2.63 -13.86
CA VAL A 294 -11.32 1.93 -13.00
C VAL A 294 -12.41 2.90 -12.49
N VAL A 295 -12.03 4.09 -12.02
CA VAL A 295 -12.99 5.13 -11.57
C VAL A 295 -13.93 5.55 -12.71
N LEU A 296 -13.38 5.76 -13.90
CA LEU A 296 -14.15 6.11 -15.09
C LEU A 296 -15.12 4.99 -15.47
N ALA A 297 -14.65 3.74 -15.51
CA ALA A 297 -15.44 2.58 -15.90
C ALA A 297 -16.55 2.25 -14.88
N CYS A 298 -16.31 2.43 -13.58
CA CYS A 298 -17.37 2.37 -12.57
C CYS A 298 -18.44 3.45 -12.80
N SER A 299 -18.01 4.67 -13.11
CA SER A 299 -18.93 5.79 -13.35
C SER A 299 -19.73 5.63 -14.64
N ALA A 300 -19.15 5.00 -15.67
CA ALA A 300 -19.83 4.61 -16.91
C ALA A 300 -20.77 3.39 -16.73
N GLY A 301 -20.72 2.74 -15.57
CA GLY A 301 -21.50 1.55 -15.24
C GLY A 301 -21.01 0.24 -15.84
N SER A 302 -19.77 0.21 -16.34
CA SER A 302 -19.13 -0.95 -16.96
C SER A 302 -18.47 -1.90 -15.95
N ILE A 303 -18.04 -1.37 -14.79
CA ILE A 303 -17.41 -2.16 -13.74
C ILE A 303 -18.25 -1.99 -12.48
N TYR A 304 -19.05 -2.99 -12.16
CA TYR A 304 -19.52 -3.20 -10.80
C TYR A 304 -19.09 -4.61 -10.38
N PRO A 305 -18.31 -4.77 -9.31
CA PRO A 305 -18.28 -6.04 -8.63
C PRO A 305 -19.71 -6.34 -8.24
N TYR A 306 -20.20 -7.48 -8.69
CA TYR A 306 -21.56 -7.93 -8.45
C TYR A 306 -21.85 -7.81 -6.96
N ALA A 307 -22.86 -7.01 -6.59
CA ALA A 307 -23.36 -7.02 -5.22
C ALA A 307 -23.97 -8.40 -4.97
N VAL A 308 -23.20 -9.28 -4.33
CA VAL A 308 -23.66 -10.64 -4.01
C VAL A 308 -24.61 -10.53 -2.83
N SER A 309 -25.90 -10.45 -3.14
CA SER A 309 -26.92 -10.81 -2.17
C SER A 309 -26.89 -12.32 -2.01
N TRP A 310 -26.43 -12.81 -0.86
CA TRP A 310 -26.67 -14.22 -0.51
C TRP A 310 -28.15 -14.37 -0.14
N ARG A 311 -29.01 -14.55 -1.13
CA ARG A 311 -30.30 -15.20 -0.90
C ARG A 311 -30.04 -16.70 -0.94
N TYR A 312 -29.75 -17.29 0.21
CA TYR A 312 -30.21 -18.67 0.41
C TYR A 312 -31.71 -18.65 0.12
N GLY A 313 -32.11 -19.43 -0.88
CA GLY A 313 -33.48 -19.48 -1.37
C GLY A 313 -34.43 -20.04 -0.31
N ILE A 314 -34.75 -19.26 0.72
CA ILE A 314 -36.06 -19.37 1.35
C ILE A 314 -36.99 -18.55 0.48
N ARG A 315 -37.48 -19.19 -0.60
CA ARG A 315 -38.62 -18.68 -1.34
C ARG A 315 -39.82 -18.89 -0.42
N ILE A 316 -40.06 -17.96 0.51
CA ILE A 316 -41.34 -17.89 1.22
C ILE A 316 -42.35 -17.51 0.15
N ASN A 317 -43.00 -18.51 -0.43
CA ASN A 317 -44.19 -18.27 -1.22
C ASN A 317 -45.18 -17.49 -0.35
N ARG A 318 -45.93 -16.57 -0.97
CA ARG A 318 -46.99 -15.77 -0.33
C ARG A 318 -48.10 -16.61 0.35
N THR A 319 -47.97 -17.93 0.35
CA THR A 319 -48.87 -18.94 0.90
C THR A 319 -48.32 -19.68 2.13
N GLY A 320 -47.20 -19.26 2.73
CA GLY A 320 -46.77 -19.75 4.05
C GLY A 320 -46.24 -21.18 4.12
N ASN A 321 -46.00 -21.85 2.99
CA ASN A 321 -45.54 -23.24 2.97
C ASN A 321 -44.04 -23.30 2.64
N SER A 322 -43.22 -23.75 3.60
CA SER A 322 -41.80 -24.02 3.41
C SER A 322 -41.61 -25.30 2.59
N LYS A 323 -41.27 -25.20 1.31
CA LYS A 323 -40.74 -26.37 0.60
C LYS A 323 -39.29 -26.61 1.03
N HIS A 324 -39.00 -27.86 1.39
CA HIS A 324 -37.66 -28.38 1.62
C HIS A 324 -36.76 -28.01 0.43
N VAL A 325 -35.60 -27.41 0.72
CA VAL A 325 -34.54 -27.17 -0.25
C VAL A 325 -33.92 -28.52 -0.61
N ASP A 326 -33.82 -28.78 -1.91
CA ASP A 326 -33.25 -30.00 -2.48
C ASP A 326 -31.78 -30.14 -2.07
N PRO A 327 -31.36 -31.24 -1.41
CA PRO A 327 -29.97 -31.42 -0.95
C PRO A 327 -28.94 -31.55 -2.09
N ASP A 328 -29.38 -31.68 -3.35
CA ASP A 328 -28.50 -31.81 -4.51
C ASP A 328 -28.06 -30.49 -5.17
N ASP A 329 -28.47 -29.33 -4.65
CA ASP A 329 -27.93 -28.02 -5.08
C ASP A 329 -26.50 -27.83 -4.50
N ARG A 330 -25.55 -28.65 -4.98
CA ARG A 330 -24.14 -28.70 -4.55
C ARG A 330 -23.37 -27.41 -4.82
N PHE A 331 -23.96 -26.46 -5.54
CA PHE A 331 -23.38 -25.15 -5.80
C PHE A 331 -24.43 -24.05 -5.59
N PRO A 332 -24.21 -23.07 -4.69
CA PRO A 332 -25.14 -21.97 -4.50
C PRO A 332 -25.29 -21.17 -5.81
N ARG A 333 -26.51 -21.08 -6.35
CA ARG A 333 -26.83 -20.21 -7.48
C ARG A 333 -26.88 -18.75 -7.00
N TYR A 334 -26.07 -17.90 -7.61
CA TYR A 334 -25.94 -16.48 -7.28
C TYR A 334 -26.99 -15.65 -8.04
N ASP A 335 -27.83 -14.89 -7.34
CA ASP A 335 -28.70 -13.86 -7.94
C ASP A 335 -27.90 -12.56 -8.08
N ILE A 336 -27.64 -12.15 -9.33
CA ILE A 336 -26.74 -11.06 -9.69
C ILE A 336 -27.57 -9.86 -10.13
N ARG A 337 -27.65 -8.81 -9.30
CA ARG A 337 -28.18 -7.49 -9.73
C ARG A 337 -27.08 -6.46 -9.83
N ALA A 338 -26.82 -5.98 -11.04
CA ALA A 338 -25.96 -4.83 -11.27
C ALA A 338 -26.63 -3.56 -10.74
N ARG A 339 -25.97 -2.86 -9.81
CA ARG A 339 -26.44 -1.56 -9.31
C ARG A 339 -25.97 -0.48 -10.28
N LYS A 340 -26.84 0.01 -11.17
CA LYS A 340 -26.52 1.20 -11.97
C LYS A 340 -26.46 2.41 -11.03
N THR A 341 -25.27 2.95 -10.74
CA THR A 341 -25.21 4.33 -10.23
C THR A 341 -25.55 5.26 -11.40
N GLY A 342 -26.57 6.10 -11.23
CA GLY A 342 -27.00 7.06 -12.24
C GLY A 342 -26.03 8.25 -12.41
N ARG A 343 -24.71 8.01 -12.35
CA ARG A 343 -23.72 9.08 -12.55
C ARG A 343 -23.53 9.32 -14.05
N THR A 344 -23.47 10.59 -14.43
CA THR A 344 -23.19 10.97 -15.80
C THR A 344 -21.71 10.70 -16.11
N LEU A 345 -21.41 10.32 -17.36
CA LEU A 345 -20.04 10.07 -17.84
C LEU A 345 -19.09 11.25 -17.55
N VAL A 346 -19.61 12.48 -17.66
CA VAL A 346 -18.90 13.73 -17.35
C VAL A 346 -18.40 13.75 -15.89
N LYS A 347 -19.27 13.41 -14.92
CA LYS A 347 -18.86 13.34 -13.51
C LYS A 347 -17.81 12.25 -13.29
N GLY A 348 -17.94 11.12 -13.98
CA GLY A 348 -16.94 10.05 -13.95
C GLY A 348 -15.57 10.50 -14.44
N PHE A 349 -15.53 11.22 -15.56
CA PHE A 349 -14.31 11.78 -16.11
C PHE A 349 -13.66 12.82 -15.19
N MET A 350 -14.46 13.71 -14.58
CA MET A 350 -13.96 14.68 -13.59
C MET A 350 -13.35 13.96 -12.37
N LEU A 351 -14.00 12.92 -11.85
CA LEU A 351 -13.49 12.14 -10.72
C LEU A 351 -12.18 11.41 -11.07
N ALA A 352 -12.13 10.76 -12.23
CA ALA A 352 -10.92 10.08 -12.71
C ALA A 352 -9.75 11.05 -12.92
N SER A 353 -10.03 12.22 -13.50
CA SER A 353 -9.03 13.27 -13.71
C SER A 353 -8.53 13.83 -12.38
N GLY A 354 -9.44 14.14 -11.45
CA GLY A 354 -9.08 14.58 -10.10
C GLY A 354 -8.23 13.55 -9.35
N TYR A 355 -8.57 12.26 -9.47
CA TYR A 355 -7.81 11.16 -8.89
C TYR A 355 -6.36 11.11 -9.42
N SER A 356 -6.17 11.22 -10.73
CA SER A 356 -4.84 11.32 -11.36
C SER A 356 -4.08 12.56 -10.92
N LEU A 357 -4.73 13.73 -10.91
CA LEU A 357 -4.10 15.00 -10.58
C LEU A 357 -3.56 15.01 -9.14
N VAL A 358 -4.32 14.47 -8.18
CA VAL A 358 -3.86 14.37 -6.78
C VAL A 358 -2.58 13.55 -6.66
N CYS A 359 -2.44 12.48 -7.43
CA CYS A 359 -1.23 11.65 -7.42
C CYS A 359 -0.05 12.28 -8.17
N LEU A 360 -0.32 13.20 -9.09
CA LEU A 360 0.71 13.91 -9.86
C LEU A 360 1.39 15.01 -9.04
N ILE A 361 0.66 15.63 -8.10
CA ILE A 361 1.17 16.74 -7.26
C ILE A 361 2.50 16.40 -6.56
N PRO A 362 2.65 15.28 -5.83
CA PRO A 362 3.91 14.95 -5.16
C PRO A 362 5.09 14.80 -6.12
N VAL A 363 4.84 14.25 -7.31
CA VAL A 363 5.88 14.06 -8.34
C VAL A 363 6.33 15.39 -8.91
N LEU A 364 5.38 16.27 -9.26
CA LEU A 364 5.69 17.61 -9.78
C LEU A 364 6.40 18.46 -8.71
N PHE A 365 5.89 18.42 -7.49
CA PHE A 365 6.47 19.14 -6.37
C PHE A 365 7.93 18.72 -6.13
N TRP A 366 8.21 17.42 -6.04
CA TRP A 366 9.59 16.94 -5.81
C TRP A 366 10.53 17.25 -6.97
N ASN A 367 10.17 16.81 -8.18
CA ASN A 367 11.11 16.83 -9.31
C ASN A 367 11.29 18.23 -9.92
N TYR A 368 10.26 19.06 -9.89
CA TYR A 368 10.28 20.38 -10.52
C TYR A 368 10.27 21.50 -9.49
N GLY A 369 9.41 21.42 -8.48
CA GLY A 369 9.34 22.43 -7.42
C GLY A 369 10.62 22.48 -6.59
N PHE A 370 10.96 21.37 -5.93
CA PHE A 370 12.09 21.30 -5.01
C PHE A 370 13.42 21.13 -5.76
N LEU A 371 13.59 20.05 -6.53
CA LEU A 371 14.87 19.70 -7.16
C LEU A 371 15.29 20.59 -8.36
N ARG A 372 14.42 21.43 -8.92
CA ARG A 372 14.79 22.33 -10.03
C ARG A 372 14.51 23.80 -9.72
N GLY A 373 13.48 24.07 -8.92
CA GLY A 373 13.16 25.42 -8.47
C GLY A 373 13.94 25.84 -7.24
N TYR A 374 13.94 25.02 -6.18
CA TYR A 374 14.49 25.39 -4.88
C TYR A 374 15.97 25.04 -4.70
N VAL A 375 16.36 23.82 -5.09
CA VAL A 375 17.75 23.35 -5.14
C VAL A 375 18.14 23.29 -6.61
N PRO A 376 18.94 24.23 -7.15
CA PRO A 376 19.25 24.26 -8.58
C PRO A 376 20.19 23.12 -8.93
N LEU A 377 19.64 22.00 -9.40
CA LEU A 377 20.46 20.89 -9.87
C LEU A 377 21.31 21.29 -11.08
N PRO A 378 22.52 20.72 -11.20
CA PRO A 378 23.35 20.95 -12.37
C PRO A 378 22.62 20.53 -13.67
N PRO A 379 22.74 21.30 -14.77
CA PRO A 379 22.05 21.02 -16.03
C PRO A 379 22.34 19.64 -16.65
N HIS A 380 23.44 18.99 -16.23
CA HIS A 380 23.88 17.69 -16.72
C HIS A 380 23.24 16.50 -15.98
N ALA A 381 22.47 16.71 -14.91
CA ALA A 381 21.71 15.67 -14.24
C ALA A 381 20.53 15.20 -15.14
N ARG A 382 20.82 14.31 -16.10
CA ARG A 382 19.84 13.74 -17.02
C ARG A 382 19.02 12.64 -16.32
N LEU A 383 18.00 13.04 -15.57
CA LEU A 383 17.04 12.11 -14.98
C LEU A 383 15.93 11.78 -15.99
N GLY A 384 15.78 10.49 -16.34
CA GLY A 384 14.60 9.97 -17.05
C GLY A 384 14.49 10.34 -18.52
N VAL A 385 15.55 10.13 -19.30
CA VAL A 385 15.47 10.26 -20.76
C VAL A 385 14.60 9.14 -21.32
N PHE A 386 13.65 9.51 -22.18
CA PHE A 386 12.78 8.58 -22.89
C PHE A 386 13.33 8.30 -24.28
N HIS A 387 13.42 7.03 -24.66
CA HIS A 387 13.72 6.64 -26.02
C HIS A 387 12.45 6.46 -26.84
N GLY A 388 12.55 6.80 -28.12
CA GLY A 388 11.51 6.52 -29.11
C GLY A 388 11.49 5.05 -29.53
N LEU A 389 10.58 4.73 -30.44
CA LEU A 389 10.49 3.40 -31.04
C LEU A 389 11.76 3.10 -31.87
N SER A 390 12.40 1.96 -31.60
CA SER A 390 13.57 1.48 -32.33
C SER A 390 13.23 0.38 -33.35
N ASP A 391 14.13 0.15 -34.31
CA ASP A 391 14.02 -1.00 -35.22
C ASP A 391 14.03 -2.31 -34.42
N GLY A 392 13.13 -3.24 -34.76
CA GLY A 392 12.97 -4.48 -33.98
C GLY A 392 12.29 -4.28 -32.62
N TYR A 393 11.49 -3.23 -32.46
CA TYR A 393 10.77 -2.93 -31.22
C TYR A 393 10.09 -4.15 -30.57
N TRP A 394 9.32 -4.93 -31.33
CA TRP A 394 8.61 -6.10 -30.82
C TRP A 394 9.55 -7.20 -30.35
N THR A 395 10.64 -7.45 -31.06
CA THR A 395 11.64 -8.46 -30.66
C THR A 395 12.31 -8.05 -29.35
N THR A 396 12.66 -6.78 -29.20
CA THR A 396 13.24 -6.25 -27.96
C THR A 396 12.24 -6.29 -26.81
N LEU A 397 10.98 -5.91 -27.04
CA LEU A 397 9.93 -5.98 -26.02
C LEU A 397 9.69 -7.41 -25.54
N MET A 398 9.63 -8.38 -26.45
CA MET A 398 9.49 -9.80 -26.08
C MET A 398 10.71 -10.32 -25.32
N ALA A 399 11.92 -9.88 -25.69
CA ALA A 399 13.13 -10.20 -24.95
C ALA A 399 13.12 -9.62 -23.52
N VAL A 400 12.60 -8.40 -23.34
CA VAL A 400 12.40 -7.79 -22.01
C VAL A 400 11.44 -8.62 -21.17
N PHE A 401 10.26 -8.99 -21.69
CA PHE A 401 9.31 -9.83 -20.95
C PHE A 401 9.85 -11.23 -20.64
N ALA A 402 10.58 -11.84 -21.57
CA ALA A 402 11.27 -13.11 -21.33
C ALA A 402 12.31 -12.97 -20.21
N GLY A 403 13.07 -11.87 -20.21
CA GLY A 403 14.01 -11.53 -19.16
C GLY A 403 13.34 -11.30 -17.80
N MET A 404 12.24 -10.56 -17.76
CA MET A 404 11.44 -10.33 -16.54
C MET A 404 10.99 -11.66 -15.93
N ASN A 405 10.48 -12.57 -16.77
CA ASN A 405 10.02 -13.89 -16.31
C ASN A 405 11.16 -14.77 -15.82
N LYS A 406 12.24 -14.86 -16.59
CA LYS A 406 13.39 -15.72 -16.28
C LYS A 406 14.18 -15.23 -15.07
N GLN A 407 14.46 -13.93 -15.00
CA GLN A 407 15.36 -13.37 -13.98
C GLN A 407 14.64 -13.04 -12.67
N VAL A 408 13.34 -12.68 -12.73
CA VAL A 408 12.60 -12.20 -11.57
C VAL A 408 11.39 -13.07 -11.27
N VAL A 409 10.37 -13.15 -12.14
CA VAL A 409 9.05 -13.73 -11.78
C VAL A 409 9.14 -15.19 -11.35
N PHE A 410 9.90 -16.01 -12.08
CA PHE A 410 10.03 -17.45 -11.81
C PHE A 410 11.38 -17.81 -11.18
N ASN A 411 12.11 -16.82 -10.65
CA ASN A 411 13.34 -17.07 -9.94
C ASN A 411 13.03 -17.60 -8.52
N ALA A 412 13.49 -18.82 -8.25
CA ALA A 412 13.24 -19.52 -6.99
C ALA A 412 13.86 -18.80 -5.79
N ASP A 413 14.98 -18.11 -5.97
CA ASP A 413 15.70 -17.40 -4.91
C ASP A 413 14.90 -16.22 -4.36
N TYR A 414 14.03 -15.61 -5.19
CA TYR A 414 13.26 -14.44 -4.79
C TYR A 414 11.91 -14.80 -4.18
N TRP A 415 11.07 -15.50 -4.94
CA TRP A 415 9.66 -15.69 -4.58
C TRP A 415 9.30 -17.12 -4.21
N HIS A 416 10.18 -18.07 -4.53
CA HIS A 416 10.01 -19.50 -4.33
C HIS A 416 8.61 -20.00 -4.75
N TYR A 417 7.73 -20.27 -3.79
CA TYR A 417 6.40 -20.84 -4.01
C TYR A 417 5.31 -19.80 -4.31
N ALA A 418 5.53 -18.51 -4.02
CA ALA A 418 4.48 -17.51 -4.02
C ALA A 418 3.82 -17.35 -5.41
N VAL A 419 4.64 -17.25 -6.46
CA VAL A 419 4.14 -17.08 -7.84
C VAL A 419 3.48 -18.36 -8.37
N PRO A 420 4.08 -19.57 -8.27
CA PRO A 420 3.42 -20.80 -8.67
C PRO A 420 2.07 -21.02 -7.97
N VAL A 421 2.00 -20.82 -6.65
CA VAL A 421 0.75 -20.96 -5.87
C VAL A 421 -0.30 -19.97 -6.38
N PHE A 422 0.07 -18.71 -6.58
CA PHE A 422 -0.83 -17.71 -7.14
C PHE A 422 -1.37 -18.12 -8.52
N LEU A 423 -0.51 -18.58 -9.43
CA LEU A 423 -0.93 -18.97 -10.78
C LEU A 423 -1.85 -20.20 -10.79
N VAL A 424 -1.55 -21.22 -9.97
CA VAL A 424 -2.39 -22.42 -9.85
C VAL A 424 -3.76 -22.05 -9.29
N VAL A 425 -3.82 -21.29 -8.19
CA VAL A 425 -5.10 -20.89 -7.59
C VAL A 425 -5.89 -19.99 -8.53
N THR A 426 -5.22 -19.05 -9.22
CA THR A 426 -5.86 -18.18 -10.20
C THR A 426 -6.44 -18.99 -11.36
N SER A 427 -5.69 -19.95 -11.90
CA SER A 427 -6.14 -20.80 -13.00
C SER A 427 -7.33 -21.67 -12.59
N LEU A 428 -7.30 -22.27 -11.40
CA LEU A 428 -8.44 -23.00 -10.85
C LEU A 428 -9.66 -22.10 -10.69
N ASN A 429 -9.48 -20.88 -10.17
CA ASN A 429 -10.57 -19.94 -9.97
C ASN A 429 -11.21 -19.48 -11.30
N LEU A 430 -10.40 -19.24 -12.33
CA LEU A 430 -10.88 -18.78 -13.65
C LEU A 430 -11.47 -19.92 -14.49
N LEU A 431 -10.87 -21.10 -14.48
CA LEU A 431 -11.27 -22.22 -15.33
C LEU A 431 -12.39 -23.07 -14.70
N VAL A 432 -12.26 -23.40 -13.41
CA VAL A 432 -13.19 -24.28 -12.70
C VAL A 432 -14.35 -23.47 -12.13
N PHE A 433 -14.05 -22.43 -11.34
CA PHE A 433 -15.09 -21.63 -10.68
C PHE A 433 -15.68 -20.54 -11.58
N ARG A 434 -15.01 -20.21 -12.70
CA ARG A 434 -15.40 -19.15 -13.65
C ARG A 434 -15.71 -17.82 -12.96
N ASP A 435 -14.99 -17.54 -11.89
CA ASP A 435 -15.24 -16.41 -11.02
C ASP A 435 -14.63 -15.12 -11.57
N LYS A 436 -15.41 -14.05 -11.49
CA LYS A 436 -15.08 -12.71 -12.01
C LYS A 436 -14.83 -11.69 -10.90
N ARG A 437 -15.02 -12.03 -9.62
CA ARG A 437 -14.94 -11.08 -8.49
C ARG A 437 -13.57 -10.41 -8.36
N GLY A 438 -12.50 -11.17 -8.57
CA GLY A 438 -11.12 -10.67 -8.49
C GLY A 438 -10.56 -10.06 -9.77
N LEU A 439 -11.36 -9.89 -10.84
CA LEU A 439 -10.85 -9.38 -12.13
C LEU A 439 -10.23 -7.99 -12.02
N MET A 440 -10.71 -7.15 -11.10
CA MET A 440 -10.10 -5.83 -10.89
C MET A 440 -8.64 -5.95 -10.44
N PHE A 441 -8.36 -6.83 -9.47
CA PHE A 441 -6.99 -7.08 -9.01
C PHE A 441 -6.13 -7.72 -10.10
N LEU A 442 -6.68 -8.67 -10.87
CA LEU A 442 -5.97 -9.24 -12.03
C LEU A 442 -5.65 -8.17 -13.08
N GLY A 443 -6.59 -7.25 -13.34
CA GLY A 443 -6.36 -6.10 -14.22
C GLY A 443 -5.22 -5.20 -13.74
N TRP A 444 -5.16 -4.92 -12.44
CA TRP A 444 -4.02 -4.22 -11.84
C TRP A 444 -2.71 -5.01 -11.99
N LEU A 445 -2.70 -6.30 -11.68
CA LEU A 445 -1.51 -7.15 -11.78
C LEU A 445 -0.96 -7.19 -13.22
N VAL A 446 -1.84 -7.44 -14.20
CA VAL A 446 -1.48 -7.46 -15.63
C VAL A 446 -1.05 -6.07 -16.09
N GLY A 447 -1.80 -5.03 -15.73
CA GLY A 447 -1.49 -3.66 -16.13
C GLY A 447 -0.13 -3.18 -15.62
N ILE A 448 0.17 -3.40 -14.34
CA ILE A 448 1.47 -3.08 -13.74
C ILE A 448 2.58 -3.88 -14.41
N TYR A 449 2.38 -5.19 -14.61
CA TYR A 449 3.37 -6.06 -15.27
C TYR A 449 3.71 -5.56 -16.68
N VAL A 450 2.69 -5.24 -17.49
CA VAL A 450 2.85 -4.72 -18.85
C VAL A 450 3.54 -3.35 -18.84
N LEU A 451 3.11 -2.44 -17.95
CA LEU A 451 3.73 -1.12 -17.83
C LEU A 451 5.20 -1.20 -17.42
N PHE A 452 5.59 -2.14 -16.57
CA PHE A 452 7.01 -2.36 -16.29
C PHE A 452 7.79 -2.79 -17.53
N GLY A 453 7.24 -3.67 -18.37
CA GLY A 453 7.86 -4.03 -19.65
C GLY A 453 8.10 -2.81 -20.54
N PHE A 454 7.11 -1.92 -20.65
CA PHE A 454 7.26 -0.67 -21.38
C PHE A 454 8.24 0.29 -20.73
N MET A 455 8.24 0.43 -19.40
CA MET A 455 9.18 1.29 -18.70
C MET A 455 10.62 0.83 -18.90
N ILE A 456 10.92 -0.46 -18.76
CA ILE A 456 12.27 -1.01 -18.99
C ILE A 456 12.72 -0.77 -20.43
N LEU A 457 11.80 -0.79 -21.39
CA LEU A 457 12.14 -0.57 -22.79
C LEU A 457 12.42 0.90 -23.13
N HIS A 458 11.72 1.86 -22.52
CA HIS A 458 11.77 3.26 -22.94
C HIS A 458 12.45 4.21 -21.97
N VAL A 459 12.65 3.82 -20.70
CA VAL A 459 13.19 4.71 -19.67
C VAL A 459 14.64 4.35 -19.41
N ASP A 460 15.52 5.32 -19.62
CA ASP A 460 16.94 5.16 -19.31
C ASP A 460 17.17 4.80 -17.83
N GLY A 461 18.02 3.80 -17.60
CA GLY A 461 18.33 3.27 -16.27
C GLY A 461 17.28 2.30 -15.71
N ALA A 462 16.09 2.17 -16.32
CA ALA A 462 15.14 1.14 -15.96
C ALA A 462 15.64 -0.23 -16.42
N ASN A 463 15.77 -1.17 -15.50
CA ASN A 463 16.28 -2.50 -15.81
C ASN A 463 15.57 -3.59 -15.00
N ILE A 464 15.73 -4.84 -15.45
CA ILE A 464 15.00 -5.97 -14.89
C ILE A 464 15.47 -6.26 -13.45
N ALA A 465 16.78 -6.30 -13.23
CA ALA A 465 17.38 -6.70 -11.96
C ALA A 465 17.09 -5.73 -10.80
N PHE A 466 16.96 -4.43 -11.08
CA PHE A 466 16.73 -3.40 -10.09
C PHE A 466 15.31 -2.85 -10.15
N THR A 467 14.86 -2.33 -11.30
CA THR A 467 13.55 -1.66 -11.41
C THR A 467 12.40 -2.64 -11.29
N PHE A 468 12.40 -3.72 -12.08
CA PHE A 468 11.29 -4.67 -12.06
C PHE A 468 11.28 -5.53 -10.80
N ARG A 469 12.43 -6.06 -10.37
CA ARG A 469 12.55 -6.83 -9.11
C ARG A 469 11.97 -6.08 -7.92
N ARG A 470 12.33 -4.81 -7.75
CA ARG A 470 11.81 -3.94 -6.68
C ARG A 470 10.33 -3.59 -6.88
N GLY A 471 9.94 -3.34 -8.12
CA GLY A 471 8.54 -3.13 -8.51
C GLY A 471 7.62 -4.32 -8.21
N PHE A 472 8.17 -5.54 -8.26
CA PHE A 472 7.43 -6.79 -8.07
C PHE A 472 6.84 -6.96 -6.66
N PHE A 473 7.37 -6.25 -5.66
CA PHE A 473 6.81 -6.23 -4.30
C PHE A 473 5.33 -5.80 -4.30
N LYS A 474 4.98 -4.80 -5.13
CA LYS A 474 3.60 -4.34 -5.33
C LYS A 474 2.71 -5.48 -5.84
N LEU A 475 3.22 -6.22 -6.83
CA LEU A 475 2.52 -7.34 -7.44
C LEU A 475 2.31 -8.46 -6.43
N LEU A 476 3.32 -8.80 -5.63
CA LEU A 476 3.23 -9.84 -4.62
C LEU A 476 2.10 -9.56 -3.62
N PHE A 477 2.05 -8.37 -3.02
CA PHE A 477 0.96 -8.02 -2.11
C PHE A 477 -0.42 -8.03 -2.78
N LEU A 478 -0.52 -7.54 -4.03
CA LEU A 478 -1.76 -7.61 -4.80
C LEU A 478 -2.18 -9.03 -5.17
N MET A 479 -1.24 -9.95 -5.39
CA MET A 479 -1.52 -11.37 -5.61
C MET A 479 -2.22 -11.96 -4.39
N TYR A 480 -1.71 -11.73 -3.18
CA TYR A 480 -2.33 -12.24 -1.95
C TYR A 480 -3.66 -11.55 -1.62
N ALA A 481 -3.78 -10.24 -1.92
CA ALA A 481 -5.06 -9.55 -1.86
C ALA A 481 -6.09 -10.17 -2.82
N TYR A 482 -5.69 -10.48 -4.05
CA TYR A 482 -6.54 -11.18 -5.02
C TYR A 482 -6.97 -12.55 -4.51
N LEU A 483 -6.05 -13.36 -3.96
CA LEU A 483 -6.38 -14.69 -3.43
C LEU A 483 -7.51 -14.62 -2.40
N GLY A 484 -7.51 -13.60 -1.53
CA GLY A 484 -8.59 -13.34 -0.57
C GLY A 484 -9.95 -12.99 -1.17
N THR A 485 -10.03 -12.70 -2.47
CA THR A 485 -11.29 -12.43 -3.19
C THR A 485 -11.80 -13.60 -4.03
N THR A 486 -11.03 -14.69 -4.11
CA THR A 486 -11.37 -15.84 -4.96
C THR A 486 -12.49 -16.70 -4.37
N THR A 487 -13.35 -17.23 -5.24
CA THR A 487 -14.41 -18.18 -4.84
C THR A 487 -13.84 -19.42 -4.17
N LEU A 488 -12.66 -19.90 -4.57
CA LEU A 488 -11.98 -21.02 -3.90
C LEU A 488 -11.74 -20.72 -2.40
N MET A 489 -11.18 -19.56 -2.08
CA MET A 489 -10.91 -19.18 -0.68
C MET A 489 -12.18 -18.92 0.11
N HIS A 490 -13.22 -18.38 -0.54
CA HIS A 490 -14.55 -18.25 0.08
C HIS A 490 -15.20 -19.61 0.34
N TRP A 491 -15.07 -20.57 -0.58
CA TRP A 491 -15.57 -21.94 -0.40
C TRP A 491 -14.88 -22.63 0.79
N LEU A 492 -13.55 -22.56 0.86
CA LEU A 492 -12.77 -23.08 1.98
C LEU A 492 -13.18 -22.40 3.30
N SER A 493 -13.38 -21.09 3.28
CA SER A 493 -13.86 -20.32 4.43
C SER A 493 -15.24 -20.78 4.90
N GLY A 494 -16.17 -21.02 3.96
CA GLY A 494 -17.51 -21.53 4.27
C GLY A 494 -17.48 -22.94 4.85
N TRP A 495 -16.57 -23.80 4.37
CA TRP A 495 -16.35 -25.12 4.95
C TRP A 495 -15.85 -25.05 6.40
N LEU A 496 -14.86 -24.17 6.68
CA LEU A 496 -14.36 -23.95 8.04
C LEU A 496 -15.44 -23.41 8.98
N TYR A 497 -16.24 -22.43 8.55
CA TYR A 497 -17.35 -21.92 9.38
C TYR A 497 -18.40 -23.00 9.68
N LYS A 498 -18.70 -23.88 8.72
CA LYS A 498 -19.59 -25.03 8.96
C LYS A 498 -19.00 -25.99 9.99
N TRP A 499 -17.69 -26.25 9.92
CA TRP A 499 -16.99 -27.07 10.89
C TRP A 499 -17.00 -26.46 12.30
N GLU A 500 -16.97 -25.13 12.43
CA GLU A 500 -17.19 -24.41 13.69
C GLU A 500 -18.65 -24.47 14.22
N GLY A 501 -19.56 -25.17 13.52
CA GLY A 501 -20.98 -25.21 13.88
C GLY A 501 -21.74 -23.93 13.54
N ARG A 502 -21.16 -23.00 12.77
CA ARG A 502 -21.84 -21.77 12.33
C ARG A 502 -22.58 -22.05 11.03
N THR A 503 -23.88 -22.33 11.14
CA THR A 503 -24.77 -22.58 9.97
C THR A 503 -25.08 -21.31 9.18
N THR A 504 -24.86 -20.13 9.77
CA THR A 504 -24.92 -18.84 9.09
C THR A 504 -23.51 -18.34 8.83
N ILE A 505 -23.10 -18.33 7.56
CA ILE A 505 -22.01 -17.48 7.11
C ILE A 505 -22.43 -16.07 7.51
N VAL A 506 -21.74 -15.49 8.49
CA VAL A 506 -21.93 -14.07 8.83
C VAL A 506 -21.63 -13.31 7.56
N GLN A 507 -22.67 -12.85 6.87
CA GLN A 507 -22.48 -12.02 5.70
C GLN A 507 -21.65 -10.81 6.15
N PRO A 508 -20.54 -10.49 5.48
CA PRO A 508 -19.98 -9.16 5.62
C PRO A 508 -21.09 -8.18 5.19
N ARG A 509 -21.56 -7.37 6.14
CA ARG A 509 -22.62 -6.37 5.93
C ARG A 509 -22.09 -5.13 5.22
#